data_AF-A0A816IWN2-F1
#
_entry.id   AF-A0A816IWN2-F1
#
_cell.length_a   1.000
_cell.length_b   1.000
_cell.length_c   1.000
_cell.angle_alpha   90.00
_cell.angle_beta   90.00
_cell.angle_gamma   90.00
#
_symmetry.space_group_name_H-M   'P 1'
#
loop_
_entity.id
_entity.type
_entity.pdbx_description
1 polymer ?
#
loop_
_entity_poly.entity_id
_entity_poly.type
_entity_poly.pdbx_seq_one_letter_code
_entity_poly.pdbx_strand_id
1 'polypeptide(L)'
;MLHVSLYDEAMTPIQVLELVKDMSCYPNFYIAYRILLTTPVTVSSGEKSFSKLKLLKNDLRSSMSQERLNGLSILCIENEILESLNFELIINDFASSTKARKKRFM
;
A
#
# COMPACT_ATOMS: atom_id res chain seq x y z
N MET A 1 -26.69 -3.62 -38.56
CA MET A 1 -26.55 -4.90 -37.81
C MET A 1 -25.12 -4.93 -37.30
N LEU A 2 -24.91 -4.20 -36.21
CA LEU A 2 -23.62 -3.65 -35.79
C LEU A 2 -22.76 -4.73 -35.12
N HIS A 3 -21.57 -4.98 -35.70
CA HIS A 3 -20.33 -5.42 -35.04
C HIS A 3 -20.49 -6.10 -33.67
N VAL A 4 -21.03 -7.33 -33.67
CA VAL A 4 -20.90 -8.29 -32.55
C VAL A 4 -19.89 -9.35 -32.97
N SER A 5 -18.67 -8.92 -33.30
CA SER A 5 -17.65 -9.82 -33.85
C SER A 5 -16.22 -9.42 -33.48
N LEU A 6 -15.98 -9.08 -32.20
CA LEU A 6 -14.63 -9.02 -31.61
C LEU A 6 -14.67 -9.40 -30.12
N TYR A 7 -15.05 -10.64 -29.81
CA TYR A 7 -14.85 -11.26 -28.49
C TYR A 7 -14.22 -12.64 -28.69
N ASP A 8 -13.08 -12.70 -29.37
CA ASP A 8 -12.40 -13.97 -29.67
C ASP A 8 -10.91 -14.01 -29.30
N GLU A 9 -10.40 -13.04 -28.54
CA GLU A 9 -9.06 -13.15 -27.96
C GLU A 9 -9.10 -12.76 -26.48
N ALA A 10 -8.32 -13.48 -25.67
CA ALA A 10 -8.16 -13.25 -24.24
C ALA A 10 -7.53 -11.86 -24.00
N MET A 11 -8.38 -10.83 -23.98
CA MET A 11 -7.97 -9.45 -23.79
C MET A 11 -7.53 -9.26 -22.34
N THR A 12 -6.35 -8.70 -22.13
CA THR A 12 -5.85 -8.46 -20.77
C THR A 12 -6.73 -7.43 -20.07
N PRO A 13 -6.93 -7.50 -18.74
CA PRO A 13 -7.80 -6.57 -18.03
C PRO A 13 -7.42 -5.09 -18.21
N ILE A 14 -6.15 -4.82 -18.51
CA ILE A 14 -5.61 -3.48 -18.78
C ILE A 14 -6.07 -2.97 -20.16
N GLN A 15 -6.05 -3.82 -21.18
CA GLN A 15 -6.52 -3.47 -22.52
C GLN A 15 -8.02 -3.18 -22.54
N VAL A 16 -8.81 -3.93 -21.75
CA VAL A 16 -10.26 -3.67 -21.58
C VAL A 16 -10.50 -2.30 -20.95
N LEU A 17 -9.66 -1.89 -19.99
CA LEU A 17 -9.76 -0.57 -19.36
C LEU A 17 -9.49 0.57 -20.35
N GLU A 18 -8.51 0.42 -21.24
CA GLU A 18 -8.20 1.42 -22.29
C GLU A 18 -9.34 1.55 -23.30
N LEU A 19 -9.90 0.44 -23.74
CA LEU A 19 -11.04 0.43 -24.67
C LEU A 19 -12.30 1.07 -24.08
N VAL A 20 -12.57 0.83 -22.80
CA VAL A 20 -13.71 1.44 -22.07
C VAL A 20 -13.48 2.93 -21.84
N LYS A 21 -12.22 3.36 -21.65
CA LYS A 21 -11.86 4.78 -21.54
C LYS A 21 -12.16 5.52 -22.85
N ASP A 22 -11.78 4.93 -23.98
CA ASP A 22 -11.97 5.52 -25.30
C ASP A 22 -13.44 5.58 -25.73
N MET A 23 -14.24 4.59 -25.33
CA MET A 23 -15.66 4.59 -25.64
C MET A 23 -16.46 5.67 -24.91
N SER A 24 -15.98 6.23 -23.79
CA SER A 24 -16.55 7.33 -22.97
C SER A 24 -18.07 7.31 -22.67
N CYS A 25 -18.78 6.27 -23.10
CA CYS A 25 -20.24 6.14 -23.05
C CYS A 25 -20.77 5.83 -21.65
N TYR A 26 -19.92 5.31 -20.76
CA TYR A 26 -20.32 4.84 -19.42
C TYR A 26 -19.27 5.21 -18.36
N PRO A 27 -19.25 6.47 -17.87
CA PRO A 27 -18.27 6.92 -16.88
C PRO A 27 -18.35 6.11 -15.57
N ASN A 28 -19.54 5.70 -15.14
CA ASN A 28 -19.72 4.88 -13.94
C ASN A 28 -19.12 3.48 -14.09
N PHE A 29 -19.22 2.89 -15.28
CA PHE A 29 -18.64 1.57 -15.56
C PHE A 29 -17.11 1.63 -15.57
N TYR A 30 -16.53 2.66 -16.19
CA TYR A 30 -15.09 2.91 -16.14
C TYR A 30 -14.58 3.05 -14.70
N ILE A 31 -15.28 3.82 -13.85
CA ILE A 31 -14.92 3.98 -12.45
C ILE A 31 -15.02 2.65 -11.69
N ALA A 32 -16.13 1.91 -11.85
CA ALA A 32 -16.32 0.62 -11.19
C ALA A 32 -15.24 -0.41 -11.60
N TYR A 33 -14.89 -0.45 -12.89
CA TYR A 33 -13.86 -1.35 -13.41
C TYR A 33 -12.46 -0.96 -12.91
N ARG A 34 -12.16 0.34 -12.81
CA ARG A 34 -10.93 0.81 -12.17
C ARG A 34 -10.84 0.43 -10.70
N ILE A 35 -11.94 0.59 -9.96
CA ILE A 35 -12.00 0.19 -8.56
C ILE A 35 -11.74 -1.31 -8.46
N LEU A 36 -12.41 -2.13 -9.27
CA LEU A 36 -12.22 -3.58 -9.29
C LEU A 36 -10.76 -4.00 -9.54
N LEU A 37 -10.07 -3.34 -10.47
CA LEU A 37 -8.66 -3.61 -10.77
C LEU A 37 -7.69 -3.09 -9.70
N THR A 38 -8.06 -2.01 -9.00
CA THR A 38 -7.20 -1.40 -7.96
C THR A 38 -7.45 -2.01 -6.59
N THR A 39 -8.65 -2.54 -6.33
CA THR A 39 -8.93 -3.28 -5.10
C THR A 39 -8.05 -4.51 -5.10
N PRO A 40 -7.24 -4.74 -4.06
CA PRO A 40 -6.45 -5.95 -3.96
C PRO A 40 -7.42 -7.13 -3.91
N VAL A 41 -7.50 -7.88 -5.01
CA VAL A 41 -8.34 -9.08 -5.14
C VAL A 41 -7.92 -10.14 -4.10
N THR A 42 -6.71 -10.01 -3.53
CA THR A 42 -6.16 -10.95 -2.57
C THR A 42 -6.16 -10.37 -1.16
N VAL A 43 -6.99 -10.94 -0.27
CA VAL A 43 -6.89 -10.79 1.20
C VAL A 43 -5.47 -11.05 1.73
N SER A 44 -4.66 -11.81 0.98
CA SER A 44 -3.27 -12.14 1.31
C SER A 44 -2.38 -10.94 1.64
N SER A 45 -2.54 -9.79 0.97
CA SER A 45 -1.73 -8.60 1.27
C SER A 45 -2.06 -8.01 2.65
N GLY A 46 -3.35 -7.94 2.97
CA GLY A 46 -3.83 -7.55 4.30
C GLY A 46 -3.40 -8.56 5.37
N GLU A 47 -3.56 -9.86 5.11
CA GLU A 47 -3.16 -10.93 6.01
C GLU A 47 -1.64 -10.94 6.28
N LYS A 48 -0.81 -10.67 5.26
CA LYS A 48 0.64 -10.53 5.40
C LYS A 48 0.98 -9.35 6.32
N SER A 49 0.33 -8.20 6.12
CA SER A 49 0.49 -7.02 6.98
C SER A 49 0.00 -7.27 8.41
N PHE A 50 -1.14 -7.93 8.61
CA PHE A 50 -1.67 -8.30 9.93
C PHE A 50 -0.80 -9.34 10.65
N SER A 51 -0.20 -10.29 9.91
CA SER A 51 0.75 -11.25 10.47
C SER A 51 2.00 -10.54 11.01
N LYS A 52 2.54 -9.57 10.26
CA LYS A 52 3.65 -8.71 10.71
C LYS A 52 3.25 -7.86 11.92
N LEU A 53 2.05 -7.27 11.91
CA LEU A 53 1.50 -6.54 13.04
C LEU A 53 1.37 -7.39 14.31
N LYS A 54 0.95 -8.65 14.17
CA LYS A 54 0.83 -9.59 15.29
C LYS A 54 2.19 -9.90 15.93
N LEU A 55 3.26 -9.97 15.13
CA LEU A 55 4.62 -10.11 15.65
C LEU A 55 5.12 -8.84 16.36
N LEU A 56 4.74 -7.67 15.84
CA LEU A 56 5.10 -6.37 16.41
C LEU A 56 4.39 -6.13 17.75
N LYS A 57 3.08 -6.39 17.80
CA LYS A 57 2.23 -6.30 18.99
C LYS A 57 2.21 -7.64 19.73
N ASN A 58 3.34 -7.97 20.34
CA ASN A 58 3.43 -9.13 21.24
C ASN A 58 2.91 -8.78 22.64
N ASP A 59 2.43 -9.78 23.39
CA ASP A 59 1.82 -9.59 24.73
C ASP A 59 2.77 -8.93 25.73
N LEU A 60 4.08 -9.20 25.61
CA LEU A 60 5.16 -8.58 26.41
C LEU A 60 5.38 -7.09 26.08
N ARG A 61 4.87 -6.59 24.94
CA ARG A 61 4.99 -5.20 24.47
C ARG A 61 3.66 -4.44 24.55
N SER A 62 2.73 -4.92 25.37
CA SER A 62 1.38 -4.35 25.53
C SER A 62 1.35 -2.90 26.07
N SER A 63 2.45 -2.38 26.62
CA SER A 63 2.56 -1.00 27.11
C SER A 63 2.93 0.05 26.04
N MET A 64 3.15 -0.36 24.78
CA MET A 64 3.59 0.57 23.73
C MET A 64 2.47 1.53 23.29
N SER A 65 2.81 2.80 23.09
CA SER A 65 1.85 3.81 22.59
C SER A 65 1.42 3.51 21.15
N GLN A 66 0.20 3.91 20.80
CA GLN A 66 -0.36 3.69 19.45
C GLN A 66 0.45 4.41 18.37
N GLU A 67 0.97 5.60 18.64
CA GLU A 67 1.85 6.32 17.70
C GLU A 67 3.10 5.51 17.35
N ARG A 68 3.76 4.94 18.36
CA ARG A 68 4.97 4.14 18.17
C ARG A 68 4.66 2.81 17.47
N LEU A 69 3.53 2.19 17.82
CA LEU A 69 3.06 0.98 17.16
C LEU A 69 2.82 1.22 15.68
N ASN A 70 2.08 2.27 15.33
CA ASN A 70 1.75 2.58 13.95
C ASN A 70 3.01 2.89 13.13
N GLY A 71 3.95 3.68 13.68
CA GLY A 71 5.21 3.97 13.00
C GLY A 71 6.03 2.71 12.70
N LEU A 72 6.18 1.81 13.68
CA LEU A 72 6.86 0.53 13.48
C LEU A 72 6.13 -0.38 12.49
N SER A 73 4.80 -0.34 12.50
CA SER A 73 3.98 -1.14 11.60
C SER A 73 4.21 -0.75 10.14
N ILE A 74 4.24 0.55 9.86
CA ILE A 74 4.54 1.09 8.53
C ILE A 74 5.94 0.65 8.08
N LEU A 75 6.95 0.76 8.95
CA LEU A 75 8.31 0.31 8.63
C LEU A 75 8.38 -1.20 8.32
N CYS A 76 7.61 -2.03 9.01
CA CYS A 76 7.57 -3.48 8.76
C CYS A 76 6.80 -3.86 7.49
N ILE A 77 5.75 -3.11 7.13
CA ILE A 77 4.97 -3.33 5.91
C ILE A 77 5.79 -2.87 4.70
N GLU A 78 6.35 -1.67 4.77
CA GLU A 78 7.14 -1.02 3.71
C GLU A 78 8.63 -1.33 3.82
N ASN A 79 8.99 -2.54 4.25
CA ASN A 79 10.39 -2.91 4.48
C ASN A 79 11.24 -2.85 3.18
N GLU A 80 10.63 -3.13 2.03
CA GLU A 80 11.32 -3.04 0.73
C GLU A 80 11.74 -1.59 0.41
N ILE A 81 10.88 -0.63 0.71
CA ILE A 81 11.20 0.80 0.58
C ILE A 81 12.25 1.20 1.63
N LEU A 82 12.13 0.66 2.85
CA LEU A 82 13.08 0.93 3.93
C LEU A 82 14.51 0.48 3.58
N GLU A 83 14.67 -0.64 2.89
CA GLU A 83 15.97 -1.14 2.42
C GLU A 83 16.62 -0.22 1.38
N SER A 84 15.81 0.54 0.63
CA SER A 84 16.31 1.51 -0.35
C SER A 84 16.73 2.87 0.26
N LEU A 85 16.41 3.12 1.54
CA LEU A 85 16.71 4.39 2.20
C LEU A 85 18.15 4.45 2.73
N ASN A 86 18.76 5.64 2.63
CA ASN A 86 20.08 5.89 3.19
C ASN A 86 19.97 6.22 4.70
N PHE A 87 20.23 5.23 5.55
CA PHE A 87 20.20 5.37 7.00
C PHE A 87 21.19 6.40 7.55
N GLU A 88 22.34 6.59 6.90
CA GLU A 88 23.36 7.53 7.38
C GLU A 88 22.86 8.97 7.30
N LEU A 89 22.15 9.31 6.21
CA LEU A 89 21.48 10.61 6.07
C LEU A 89 20.38 10.80 7.11
N ILE A 90 19.55 9.77 7.34
CA ILE A 90 18.46 9.83 8.32
C ILE A 90 19.00 10.01 9.74
N ILE A 91 20.07 9.29 10.09
CA ILE A 91 20.71 9.39 11.40
C ILE A 91 21.33 10.77 11.58
N ASN A 92 22.03 11.28 10.57
CA ASN A 92 22.65 12.60 10.65
C ASN A 92 21.62 13.72 10.73
N ASP A 93 20.53 13.63 9.95
CA ASP A 93 19.42 14.58 10.03
C ASP A 93 18.76 14.56 11.42
N PHE A 94 18.45 13.36 11.93
CA PHE A 94 17.92 13.18 13.28
C PHE A 94 18.85 13.77 14.35
N ALA A 95 20.17 13.52 14.23
CA ALA A 95 21.18 14.04 15.15
C ALA A 95 21.37 15.56 15.02
N SER A 96 21.24 16.14 13.83
CA SER A 96 21.32 17.59 13.63
C SER A 96 20.12 18.31 14.27
N SER A 97 18.97 17.64 14.34
CA SER A 97 17.74 18.19 14.92
C SER A 97 17.80 18.24 16.47
N THR A 98 18.09 19.42 17.02
CA THR A 98 18.20 19.62 18.49
C THR A 98 16.87 19.38 19.23
N LYS A 99 15.73 19.45 18.52
CA LYS A 99 14.39 19.17 19.06
C LYS A 99 14.16 17.67 19.33
N ALA A 100 14.75 16.77 18.56
CA ALA A 100 14.56 15.33 18.72
C ALA A 100 15.22 14.77 19.99
N ARG A 101 16.36 15.34 20.40
CA ARG A 101 17.07 14.94 21.63
C ARG A 101 16.32 15.26 22.94
N LYS A 102 15.23 16.04 22.90
CA LYS A 102 14.46 16.42 24.10
C LYS A 102 13.36 15.42 24.48
N LYS A 103 12.95 14.52 23.57
CA LYS A 103 11.97 13.48 23.90
C LYS A 103 12.69 12.33 24.59
N ARG A 104 12.41 12.15 25.88
CA ARG A 104 12.84 11.00 26.67
C ARG A 104 12.08 9.77 26.18
N PHE A 105 12.80 8.79 25.65
CA PHE A 105 12.23 7.48 25.33
C PHE A 105 11.90 6.79 26.66
N MET A 106 10.64 6.88 27.09
CA MET A 106 10.05 6.05 28.14
C MET A 106 9.28 4.89 27.51
#